data_AF-A0A7X7MDS0-F1
#
_entry.id   AF-A0A7X7MDS0-F1
#
_cell.length_a   1.000
_cell.length_b   1.000
_cell.length_c   1.000
_cell.angle_alpha   90.00
_cell.angle_beta   90.00
_cell.angle_gamma   90.00
#
_symmetry.space_group_name_H-M   'P 1'
#
loop_
_entity.id
_entity.type
_entity.pdbx_description
1 polymer ?
#
loop_
_entity_poly.entity_id
_entity_poly.type
_entity_poly.pdbx_seq_one_letter_code
_entity_poly.pdbx_strand_id
1 'polypeptide(L)' 'MPEMAMGWLLAQPGITSIIFGGRSPGQIAQNARAADIRLDSGMLARIDRLTAPLKQIVGPNADPWLDGAESRVR' A
#
# COMPACT_ATOMS: atom_id res chain seq x y z
N MET A 1 8.11 -8.20 0.61
CA MET A 1 7.42 -7.76 -0.62
C MET A 1 7.08 -6.25 -0.61
N PRO A 2 7.98 -5.34 -0.18
CA PRO A 2 7.72 -3.90 -0.26
C PRO A 2 7.49 -3.43 -1.70
N GLU A 3 8.26 -3.94 -2.66
CA GLU A 3 8.17 -3.55 -4.06
C GLU A 3 6.77 -3.79 -4.65
N MET A 4 6.12 -4.91 -4.34
CA MET A 4 4.76 -5.22 -4.80
C MET A 4 3.70 -4.26 -4.25
N ALA A 5 3.79 -3.93 -2.95
CA ALA A 5 2.85 -2.99 -2.33
C ALA A 5 3.01 -1.58 -2.92
N MET A 6 4.25 -1.16 -3.18
CA MET A 6 4.56 0.10 -3.83
C MET A 6 4.14 0.13 -5.31
N GLY A 7 4.33 -0.96 -6.05
CA GLY A 7 3.85 -1.11 -7.42
C GLY A 7 2.33 -1.05 -7.50
N TRP A 8 1.62 -1.64 -6.53
CA TRP A 8 0.16 -1.49 -6.41
C TRP A 8 -0.27 -0.02 -6.18
N LEU A 9 0.47 0.71 -5.35
CA LEU A 9 0.20 2.12 -5.08
C LEU A 9 0.40 2.98 -6.34
N LEU A 10 1.49 2.74 -7.08
CA LEU A 10 1.76 3.41 -8.37
C LEU A 10 0.75 3.06 -9.48
N ALA A 11 0.08 1.91 -9.38
CA ALA A 11 -0.96 1.52 -10.32
C ALA A 11 -2.32 2.20 -10.06
N GLN A 12 -2.49 2.92 -8.95
CA GLN A 12 -3.76 3.56 -8.61
C GLN A 12 -4.00 4.85 -9.42
N PRO A 13 -5.25 5.12 -9.83
CA PRO A 13 -5.60 6.38 -10.47
C PRO A 13 -5.23 7.59 -9.59
N GLY A 14 -4.56 8.58 -10.19
CA GLY A 14 -4.19 9.83 -9.51
C GLY A 14 -2.89 9.77 -8.70
N ILE A 15 -2.25 8.61 -8.58
CA ILE A 15 -0.92 8.48 -7.94
C ILE A 15 0.16 8.60 -9.00
N THR A 16 0.98 9.66 -8.93
CA THR A 16 2.09 9.90 -9.86
C THR A 16 3.46 9.60 -9.26
N SER A 17 3.57 9.56 -7.94
CA SER A 17 4.79 9.25 -7.22
C SER A 17 4.48 8.64 -5.86
N ILE A 18 5.47 7.98 -5.27
CA ILE A 18 5.42 7.42 -3.93
C ILE A 18 6.67 7.84 -3.16
N ILE A 19 6.55 8.00 -1.85
CA ILE A 19 7.67 8.29 -0.96
C ILE A 19 7.89 7.05 -0.10
N PHE A 20 9.10 6.51 -0.12
CA PHE A 20 9.49 5.36 0.69
C PHE A 20 10.77 5.65 1.47
N GLY A 21 10.87 5.09 2.67
CA GLY A 21 12.11 5.08 3.45
C GLY A 21 13.01 3.89 3.09
N GLY A 22 14.28 4.01 3.44
CA GLY A 22 15.23 2.89 3.44
C GLY A 22 16.40 3.20 4.37
N ARG A 23 16.80 2.23 5.18
CA ARG A 23 17.89 2.34 6.16
C ARG A 23 19.22 1.81 5.62
N SER A 24 19.21 1.21 4.43
CA SER A 24 20.42 0.74 3.74
C SER A 24 20.30 0.89 2.22
N PRO A 25 21.43 0.96 1.49
CA PRO A 25 21.41 1.01 0.02
C PRO A 25 20.66 -0.16 -0.63
N GLY A 26 20.78 -1.36 -0.06
CA GLY A 26 20.07 -2.55 -0.55
C GLY A 26 18.54 -2.41 -0.46
N GLN A 27 18.03 -1.76 0.58
CA GLN A 27 16.60 -1.47 0.72
C GLN A 27 16.13 -0.43 -0.31
N ILE A 28 16.93 0.60 -0.57
CA ILE A 28 16.62 1.60 -1.60
C ILE A 28 16.56 0.94 -2.98
N ALA A 29 17.56 0.11 -3.32
CA ALA A 29 17.57 -0.64 -4.57
C ALA A 29 16.38 -1.61 -4.68
N GLN A 30 15.99 -2.25 -3.58
CA GLN A 30 14.79 -3.09 -3.56
C GLN A 30 13.51 -2.29 -3.80
N ASN A 31 13.35 -1.15 -3.14
CA ASN A 31 12.17 -0.32 -3.26
C ASN A 31 12.03 0.28 -4.66
N ALA A 32 13.15 0.69 -5.28
CA ALA A 32 13.18 1.25 -6.62
C ALA A 32 12.61 0.29 -7.69
N ARG A 33 12.75 -1.04 -7.50
CA ARG A 33 12.16 -2.05 -8.40
C ARG A 33 10.63 -2.01 -8.47
N ALA A 34 9.96 -1.32 -7.55
CA ALA A 34 8.51 -1.11 -7.63
C ALA A 34 8.07 -0.42 -8.93
N ALA A 35 8.93 0.43 -9.52
CA ALA A 35 8.65 1.13 -10.77
C ALA A 35 8.51 0.18 -11.99
N ASP A 36 9.11 -1.01 -11.92
CA ASP A 36 9.05 -2.01 -12.98
C ASP A 36 7.83 -2.93 -12.86
N ILE A 37 7.10 -2.88 -11.74
CA ILE A 37 5.96 -3.74 -11.50
C ILE A 37 4.76 -3.22 -12.28
N ARG A 38 4.25 -4.07 -13.19
CA ARG A 38 3.02 -3.82 -13.93
C ARG A 38 1.95 -4.78 -13.44
N LEU A 39 0.83 -4.23 -12.96
CA LEU A 39 -0.33 -4.98 -12.52
C LEU A 39 -1.46 -4.76 -13.52
N ASP A 40 -1.91 -5.83 -14.15
CA ASP A 40 -3.10 -5.77 -14.99
C ASP A 40 -4.38 -5.64 -14.14
N SER A 41 -5.50 -5.35 -14.81
CA SER A 41 -6.80 -5.18 -14.18
C SER A 41 -7.28 -6.43 -13.42
N GLY A 42 -6.93 -7.63 -13.88
CA GLY A 42 -7.26 -8.87 -13.20
C GLY A 42 -6.50 -9.03 -11.88
N MET A 43 -5.21 -8.67 -11.87
CA MET A 43 -4.37 -8.69 -10.69
C MET A 43 -4.83 -7.65 -9.66
N LEU A 44 -5.14 -6.43 -10.10
CA LEU A 44 -5.69 -5.39 -9.24
C LEU A 44 -6.99 -5.84 -8.57
N ALA A 45 -7.93 -6.37 -9.35
CA ALA A 45 -9.20 -6.91 -8.82
C ALA A 45 -8.98 -8.07 -7.84
N ARG A 46 -7.97 -8.91 -8.07
CA ARG A 46 -7.61 -10.00 -7.15
C ARG A 46 -7.06 -9.46 -5.84
N ILE A 47 -6.17 -8.45 -5.88
CA ILE A 47 -5.63 -7.79 -4.69
C ILE A 47 -6.76 -7.15 -3.88
N ASP A 48 -7.69 -6.47 -4.54
CA ASP A 48 -8.83 -5.86 -3.86
C ASP A 48 -9.71 -6.89 -3.15
N ARG A 49 -10.02 -8.00 -3.82
CA ARG A 49 -10.80 -9.09 -3.23
C ARG A 49 -10.11 -9.70 -2.01
N LEU A 50 -8.80 -9.94 -2.10
CA LEU A 50 -8.03 -10.55 -1.02
C LEU A 50 -7.88 -9.60 0.19
N THR A 51 -7.80 -8.30 -0.05
CA THR A 51 -7.59 -7.30 1.01
C THR A 51 -8.90 -6.76 1.61
N ALA A 52 -10.04 -6.95 0.95
CA ALA A 52 -11.33 -6.44 1.42
C ALA A 52 -11.69 -6.84 2.86
N PRO A 53 -11.53 -8.12 3.30
CA PRO A 53 -11.84 -8.49 4.69
C PRO A 53 -10.94 -7.75 5.69
N LEU A 54 -9.66 -7.58 5.36
CA LEU A 54 -8.74 -6.83 6.21
C LEU A 54 -9.12 -5.35 6.28
N LYS A 55 -9.49 -4.73 5.15
CA LYS A 55 -9.95 -3.33 5.10
C LYS A 55 -11.18 -3.11 5.99
N GLN A 56 -12.08 -4.10 6.10
CA GLN A 56 -13.24 -4.04 7.01
C GLN A 56 -12.83 -4.08 8.49
N ILE A 57 -11.87 -4.95 8.85
CA ILE A 57 -11.36 -5.05 10.24
C ILE A 57 -10.60 -3.78 10.64
N VAL A 58 -9.77 -3.28 9.73
CA VAL A 58 -8.94 -2.09 9.95
C VAL A 58 -9.82 -0.82 10.01
N GLY A 59 -10.92 -0.77 9.28
CA GLY A 59 -11.83 0.37 9.33
C GLY A 59 -11.32 1.61 8.56
N PRO A 60 -12.20 2.60 8.38
CA PRO A 60 -11.94 3.72 7.46
C PRO A 60 -11.07 4.84 8.06
N ASN A 61 -11.05 4.97 9.39
CA ASN A 61 -10.54 6.16 10.05
C ASN A 61 -9.05 6.03 10.42
N ALA A 62 -8.23 6.91 9.85
CA ALA A 62 -6.79 6.96 10.02
C ALA A 62 -6.33 7.95 11.11
N ASP A 63 -7.25 8.59 11.83
CA ASP A 63 -6.91 9.61 12.82
C ASP A 63 -6.40 8.96 14.12
N PRO A 64 -5.12 9.18 14.49
CA PRO A 64 -4.57 8.64 15.73
C PRO A 64 -5.07 9.37 17.00
N TRP A 65 -5.78 10.50 16.86
CA TRP A 65 -6.22 11.35 17.99
C TRP A 65 -7.71 11.21 18.31
N LEU A 66 -8.45 10.39 17.58
CA LEU A 66 -9.84 10.05 17.90
C LEU A 66 -9.89 8.81 18.81
N ASP A 67 -10.55 8.95 19.96
CA ASP A 67 -10.65 7.92 20.99
C ASP A 67 -11.47 6.68 20.51
N GLY A 68 -11.04 5.48 20.91
CA GLY A 68 -11.89 4.27 20.93
C GLY A 68 -11.75 3.25 19.79
N ALA A 69 -12.84 2.53 19.50
CA ALA A 69 -12.96 1.46 18.48
C ALA A 69 -12.96 1.98 17.03
N GLU A 70 -12.92 3.31 16.87
CA GLU A 70 -13.02 4.00 15.60
C GLU A 70 -11.65 4.34 15.01
N SER A 71 -10.53 4.31 15.76
CA SER A 71 -9.21 4.60 15.21
C SER A 71 -8.50 3.32 14.75
N ARG A 72 -7.98 3.33 13.51
CA ARG A 72 -7.17 2.24 12.96
C ARG A 72 -5.67 2.37 13.19
N VAL A 73 -5.24 3.49 13.77
CA VAL A 73 -3.84 3.79 14.06
C VAL A 73 -3.71 3.83 15.58
N ARG A 74 -3.24 2.73 16.18
CA ARG A 74 -2.85 2.65 17.59
C ARG A 74 -1.34 2.65 17.72
#